data_AF-A0A7C1HVN3-F1
#
_entry.id   AF-A0A7C1HVN3-F1
#
_cell.length_a   1.000
_cell.length_b   1.000
_cell.length_c   1.000
_cell.angle_alpha   90.00
_cell.angle_beta   90.00
_cell.angle_gamma   90.00
#
_symmetry.space_group_name_H-M   'P 1'
#
loop_
_entity.id
_entity.type
_entity.pdbx_description
1 polymer ?
#
loop_
_entity_poly.entity_id
_entity_poly.type
_entity_poly.pdbx_seq_one_letter_code
_entity_poly.pdbx_strand_id
1 'polypeptide(L)'
;MEKKSLLVFDMDGVLVDVTNSYRETVRRVARSFFEQSRGSEILPTPLFPLEDLAEVKRRGGLNNDWDLAFKIISMLFAKVAAPTT
;
A
#
# COMPACT_ATOMS: atom_id res chain seq x y z
N MET A 1 1.07 46.64 14.85
CA MET A 1 1.26 45.19 15.07
C MET A 1 2.46 44.77 14.24
N GLU A 2 3.56 44.35 14.86
CA GLU A 2 4.75 43.90 14.12
C GLU A 2 4.45 42.63 13.31
N LYS A 3 4.91 42.61 12.07
CA LYS A 3 4.72 41.49 11.14
C LYS A 3 5.74 40.40 11.49
N LYS A 4 5.29 39.35 12.18
CA LYS A 4 6.14 38.19 12.45
C LYS A 4 6.32 37.37 11.17
N SER A 5 7.57 37.02 10.87
CA SER A 5 7.89 36.05 9.83
C SER A 5 7.53 34.64 10.32
N LEU A 6 6.75 33.91 9.52
CA LEU A 6 6.35 32.54 9.80
C LEU A 6 7.05 31.61 8.82
N LEU A 7 7.60 30.52 9.34
CA LEU A 7 8.09 29.41 8.53
C LEU A 7 7.26 28.18 8.87
N VAL A 8 6.66 27.56 7.85
CA VAL A 8 5.79 26.39 7.98
C VAL A 8 6.45 25.22 7.26
N PHE A 9 6.47 24.07 7.91
CA PHE A 9 7.01 22.83 7.36
C PHE A 9 5.89 21.79 7.24
N ASP A 10 5.92 21.05 6.15
CA ASP A 10 5.13 19.82 6.02
C ASP A 10 5.78 18.70 6.86
N MET A 11 5.02 17.66 7.19
CA MET A 11 5.55 16.53 7.94
C MET A 11 6.21 15.52 7.00
N ASP A 12 5.42 14.96 6.08
CA ASP A 12 5.78 13.81 5.28
C ASP A 12 6.67 14.22 4.10
N GLY A 13 7.88 13.68 4.03
CA GLY A 13 8.86 14.03 3.00
C GLY A 13 9.57 15.37 3.23
N VAL A 14 9.27 16.08 4.31
CA VAL A 14 9.98 17.31 4.72
C VAL A 14 10.64 17.15 6.08
N LEU A 15 9.85 16.91 7.13
CA LEU A 15 10.39 16.65 8.48
C LEU A 15 10.71 15.16 8.71
N VAL A 16 9.99 14.27 8.04
CA VAL A 16 10.11 12.81 8.19
C VAL A 16 10.23 12.14 6.84
N ASP A 17 11.23 11.26 6.66
CA ASP A 17 11.32 10.40 5.48
C ASP A 17 10.28 9.26 5.58
N VAL A 18 9.28 9.31 4.70
CA VAL A 18 8.19 8.31 4.61
C VAL A 18 8.32 7.42 3.38
N THR A 19 9.44 7.44 2.67
CA THR A 19 9.63 6.78 1.36
C THR A 19 9.18 5.32 1.36
N ASN A 20 9.46 4.58 2.43
CA ASN A 20 9.14 3.16 2.56
C ASN A 20 8.05 2.85 3.59
N SER A 21 7.43 3.84 4.23
CA SER A 21 6.48 3.58 5.33
C SER A 21 5.12 3.09 4.80
N TYR A 22 4.33 4.00 4.23
CA TYR A 22 2.95 3.72 3.82
C TYR A 22 2.85 2.61 2.77
N ARG A 23 3.74 2.63 1.78
CA ARG A 23 3.77 1.66 0.67
C ARG A 23 4.05 0.24 1.18
N GLU A 24 4.96 0.11 2.13
CA GLU A 24 5.28 -1.18 2.74
C GLU A 24 4.15 -1.68 3.62
N THR A 25 3.52 -0.79 4.38
CA THR A 25 2.33 -1.11 5.18
C THR A 25 1.22 -1.68 4.31
N VAL A 26 0.90 -1.06 3.16
CA VAL A 26 -0.12 -1.59 2.23
C VAL A 26 0.24 -2.99 1.75
N ARG A 27 1.51 -3.23 1.38
CA ARG A 27 1.99 -4.55 0.94
C ARG A 27 1.88 -5.61 2.04
N ARG A 28 2.21 -5.25 3.28
CA ARG A 28 2.13 -6.15 4.45
C ARG A 28 0.68 -6.46 4.81
N VAL A 29 -0.19 -5.47 4.83
CA VAL A 29 -1.64 -5.67 5.07
C VAL A 29 -2.24 -6.59 4.01
N ALA A 30 -1.90 -6.38 2.72
CA ALA A 30 -2.34 -7.26 1.66
C ALA A 30 -1.87 -8.71 1.86
N ARG A 31 -0.62 -8.92 2.30
CA ARG A 31 -0.09 -10.26 2.62
C ARG A 31 -0.85 -10.89 3.78
N SER A 32 -1.03 -10.15 4.87
CA SER A 32 -1.70 -10.67 6.07
C SER A 32 -3.15 -11.05 5.82
N PHE A 33 -3.82 -10.42 4.86
CA PHE A 33 -5.17 -10.82 4.45
C PHE A 33 -5.22 -12.27 3.90
N PHE A 34 -4.15 -12.73 3.26
CA PHE A 34 -4.09 -14.08 2.69
C PHE A 34 -3.41 -15.12 3.61
N GLU A 35 -2.80 -14.72 4.73
CA GLU A 35 -2.01 -15.63 5.59
C GLU A 35 -2.80 -16.86 6.06
N GLN A 36 -4.09 -16.71 6.35
CA GLN A 36 -4.96 -17.80 6.81
C GLN A 36 -5.60 -18.60 5.67
N SER A 37 -5.35 -18.24 4.42
CA SER A 37 -5.89 -18.95 3.25
C SER A 37 -5.10 -20.22 2.97
N ARG A 38 -5.76 -21.26 2.43
CA ARG A 38 -5.07 -22.45 1.93
C ARG A 38 -4.15 -22.06 0.77
N GLY A 39 -2.88 -22.44 0.81
CA GLY A 39 -1.89 -22.02 -0.19
C GLY A 39 -1.21 -20.68 0.12
N SER A 40 -1.35 -20.14 1.32
CA SER A 40 -0.65 -18.90 1.69
C SER A 40 0.88 -19.08 1.72
N GLU A 41 1.35 -20.30 1.95
CA GLU A 41 2.76 -20.68 2.00
C GLU A 41 3.49 -20.53 0.66
N ILE A 42 2.76 -20.55 -0.46
CA ILE A 42 3.33 -20.37 -1.81
C ILE A 42 3.37 -18.90 -2.25
N LEU A 43 2.88 -17.97 -1.43
CA LEU A 43 2.90 -16.55 -1.77
C LEU A 43 4.33 -16.01 -1.80
N PRO A 44 4.68 -15.17 -2.81
CA PRO A 44 6.02 -14.61 -2.92
C PRO A 44 6.33 -13.68 -1.74
N THR A 45 7.62 -13.57 -1.43
CA THR A 45 8.14 -12.62 -0.44
C THR A 45 9.21 -11.75 -1.10
N PRO A 46 8.97 -10.43 -1.30
CA PRO A 46 7.74 -9.70 -0.97
C PRO A 46 6.54 -10.10 -1.85
N LEU A 47 5.32 -9.77 -1.42
CA LEU A 47 4.08 -10.15 -2.14
C LEU A 47 4.03 -9.58 -3.57
N PHE A 48 4.55 -8.37 -3.75
CA PHE A 48 4.75 -7.71 -5.05
C PHE A 48 5.83 -6.63 -4.94
N PRO A 49 6.46 -6.20 -6.04
CA PRO A 49 7.37 -5.06 -6.10
C PRO A 49 6.66 -3.73 -5.75
N LEU A 50 7.35 -2.78 -5.11
CA LEU A 50 6.71 -1.50 -4.73
C LEU A 50 6.39 -0.63 -5.95
N GLU A 51 7.07 -0.87 -7.07
CA GLU A 51 6.84 -0.24 -8.37
C GLU A 51 5.43 -0.54 -8.89
N ASP A 52 4.93 -1.77 -8.69
CA ASP A 52 3.57 -2.16 -9.07
C ASP A 52 2.53 -1.38 -8.25
N LEU A 53 2.81 -1.13 -6.96
CA LEU A 53 1.93 -0.32 -6.11
C LEU A 53 1.90 1.14 -6.57
N ALA A 54 3.05 1.69 -6.95
CA ALA A 54 3.16 3.04 -7.48
C ALA A 54 2.35 3.19 -8.79
N GLU A 55 2.38 2.16 -9.65
CA GLU A 55 1.59 2.11 -10.87
C GLU A 55 0.09 2.18 -10.59
N VAL A 56 -0.39 1.40 -9.62
CA VAL A 56 -1.81 1.40 -9.22
C VAL A 56 -2.22 2.77 -8.68
N LYS A 57 -1.39 3.38 -7.83
CA LYS A 57 -1.66 4.71 -7.24
C LYS A 57 -1.68 5.81 -8.31
N ARG A 58 -0.84 5.70 -9.35
CA ARG A 58 -0.76 6.66 -10.46
C ARG A 58 -2.02 6.73 -11.32
N ARG A 59 -2.85 5.68 -11.31
CA ARG A 59 -4.13 5.68 -12.06
C ARG A 59 -5.19 6.62 -11.44
N GLY A 60 -4.91 7.21 -10.29
CA GLY A 60 -5.79 8.16 -9.61
C GLY A 60 -6.93 7.49 -8.84
N GLY A 61 -7.62 8.28 -8.02
CA GLY A 61 -8.76 7.82 -7.22
C GLY A 61 -8.42 6.99 -5.98
N LEU A 62 -7.12 6.81 -5.65
CA LEU A 62 -6.64 5.99 -4.53
C LEU A 62 -5.69 6.80 -3.63
N ASN A 63 -6.13 7.97 -3.18
CA ASN A 63 -5.35 8.82 -2.26
C ASN A 63 -5.30 8.25 -0.84
N ASN A 64 -6.32 7.49 -0.46
CA ASN A 64 -6.40 6.80 0.82
C ASN A 64 -5.79 5.40 0.70
N ASP A 65 -4.86 5.08 1.60
CA ASP A 65 -4.15 3.80 1.58
C ASP A 65 -5.06 2.61 1.96
N TRP A 66 -6.19 2.83 2.65
CA TRP A 66 -7.20 1.79 2.87
C TRP A 66 -7.85 1.35 1.55
N ASP A 67 -8.26 2.31 0.71
CA ASP A 67 -8.86 2.03 -0.60
C ASP A 67 -7.84 1.39 -1.54
N LEU A 68 -6.58 1.84 -1.47
CA LEU A 68 -5.47 1.24 -2.21
C LEU A 68 -5.25 -0.21 -1.78
N ALA A 69 -5.19 -0.48 -0.48
CA ALA A 69 -5.04 -1.85 0.04
C ALA A 69 -6.19 -2.75 -0.40
N PHE A 70 -7.44 -2.28 -0.27
CA PHE A 70 -8.62 -3.02 -0.73
C PHE A 70 -8.55 -3.34 -2.23
N LYS A 71 -8.15 -2.37 -3.05
CA LYS A 71 -7.98 -2.57 -4.49
C LYS A 71 -6.93 -3.63 -4.81
N ILE A 72 -5.79 -3.58 -4.14
CA ILE A 72 -4.71 -4.57 -4.31
C ILE A 72 -5.18 -5.97 -3.91
N ILE A 73 -5.80 -6.11 -2.74
CA ILE A 73 -6.35 -7.38 -2.26
C ILE A 73 -7.36 -7.94 -3.27
N SER A 74 -8.27 -7.11 -3.78
CA SER A 74 -9.28 -7.51 -4.78
C SER A 74 -8.64 -7.99 -6.09
N MET A 75 -7.59 -7.31 -6.57
CA MET A 75 -6.86 -7.70 -7.77
C MET A 75 -6.10 -9.02 -7.59
N LEU A 76 -5.51 -9.25 -6.42
CA LEU A 76 -4.83 -10.50 -6.09
C LEU A 76 -5.82 -11.65 -5.97
N PHE A 77 -6.94 -11.43 -5.27
CA PHE A 77 -8.00 -12.42 -5.10
C PHE A 77 -8.57 -12.88 -6.45
N ALA A 78 -8.76 -11.95 -7.40
CA ALA A 78 -9.21 -12.28 -8.75
C ALA A 78 -8.26 -13.19 -9.56
N LYS A 79 -6.99 -13.32 -9.13
CA LYS A 79 -6.01 -14.24 -9.73
C LYS A 79 -5.97 -15.61 -9.06
N VAL A 80 -6.60 -15.78 -7.90
CA VAL A 80 -6.66 -17.05 -7.20
C VAL A 80 -7.69 -17.94 -7.91
N ALA A 81 -7.26 -19.12 -8.36
CA ALA A 81 -8.18 -20.10 -8.94
C ALA A 81 -9.20 -20.55 -7.88
N ALA A 82 -10.46 -20.73 -8.28
CA ALA A 82 -11.46 -21.31 -7.40
C ALA A 82 -10.99 -22.70 -6.95
N PRO A 83 -11.17 -23.06 -5.66
CA PRO A 83 -10.79 -24.38 -5.20
C PRO A 83 -11.57 -25.44 -5.97
N THR A 84 -10.85 -26.34 -6.65
CA THR A 84 -11.46 -27.53 -7.25
C THR A 84 -11.92 -28.43 -6.10
N THR A 85 -13.23 -28.50 -5.89
CA THR A 85 -13.88 -29.44 -4.97
C THR A 85 -13.64 -30.88 -5.36
#